data_AF-A0A9Q0RVA3-F1
#
_entry.id   AF-A0A9Q0RVA3-F1
#
_cell.length_a   1.000
_cell.length_b   1.000
_cell.length_c   1.000
_cell.angle_alpha   90.00
_cell.angle_beta   90.00
_cell.angle_gamma   90.00
#
_symmetry.space_group_name_H-M   'P 1'
#
loop_
_entity.id
_entity.type
_entity.pdbx_description
1 polymer ?
#
loop_
_entity_poly.entity_id
_entity_poly.type
_entity_poly.pdbx_seq_one_letter_code
_entity_poly.pdbx_strand_id
1 'polypeptide(L)'
;MENQPAPSTSIKRISREVLRSIFPNRSSVRSVGNEERNARRDGVPMTRIELQEPIPEGEEFAEIHEEHFPGFIFGISLLQIILFYSVPIITMTVIFGYDPHRRHELWRYFTWTLVHSDYAHLWDSLEVQIVLGVLTEIENGWHRTAVVYLSSVLGGALFTSVLDSNEYELGSGAGIYGIIFSHLSTLIMNWNVMKRKFVMLFLIVFHIGKDILLTSYVELVEKQPHVSRKIRKYE
;
A
#
# COMPACT_ATOMS: atom_id res chain seq x y z
N MET A 1 -46.77 11.27 -10.09
CA MET A 1 -45.58 11.24 -9.22
C MET A 1 -44.54 10.41 -9.94
N GLU A 2 -43.54 11.08 -10.49
CA GLU A 2 -42.51 10.51 -11.35
C GLU A 2 -41.36 10.00 -10.47
N ASN A 3 -41.08 8.69 -10.52
CA ASN A 3 -40.00 8.07 -9.76
C ASN A 3 -38.66 8.40 -10.43
N GLN A 4 -37.83 9.21 -9.77
CA GLN A 4 -36.42 9.35 -10.14
C GLN A 4 -35.65 8.07 -9.81
N PRO A 5 -34.81 7.53 -10.72
CA PRO A 5 -33.97 6.38 -10.41
C PRO A 5 -32.78 6.80 -9.52
N ALA A 6 -32.43 5.93 -8.56
CA ALA A 6 -31.38 6.14 -7.57
C ALA A 6 -29.97 6.30 -8.21
N PRO A 7 -29.07 7.12 -7.60
CA PRO A 7 -27.84 7.58 -8.24
C PRO A 7 -26.65 6.59 -8.15
N SER A 8 -26.87 5.29 -7.90
CA SER A 8 -25.80 4.32 -7.60
C SER A 8 -25.31 3.47 -8.78
N THR A 9 -25.99 3.50 -9.93
CA THR A 9 -25.67 2.65 -11.09
C THR A 9 -24.67 3.28 -12.06
N SER A 10 -24.68 4.61 -12.22
CA SER A 10 -23.80 5.30 -13.18
C SER A 10 -22.32 5.29 -12.79
N ILE A 11 -21.99 5.43 -11.50
CA ILE A 11 -20.59 5.44 -11.03
C ILE A 11 -19.96 4.05 -11.17
N LYS A 12 -20.73 2.98 -10.87
CA LYS A 12 -20.30 1.59 -11.08
C LYS A 12 -20.11 1.23 -12.55
N ARG A 13 -20.82 1.91 -13.46
CA ARG A 13 -20.69 1.68 -14.90
C ARG A 13 -19.43 2.34 -15.47
N ILE A 14 -19.15 3.57 -15.05
CA ILE A 14 -17.96 4.33 -15.49
C ILE A 14 -16.66 3.66 -14.99
N SER A 15 -16.65 3.13 -13.75
CA SER A 15 -15.47 2.42 -13.24
C SER A 15 -15.17 1.13 -14.00
N ARG A 16 -16.20 0.37 -14.41
CA ARG A 16 -16.05 -0.85 -15.21
C ARG A 16 -15.51 -0.60 -16.62
N GLU A 17 -15.99 0.45 -17.29
CA GLU A 17 -15.50 0.82 -18.63
C GLU A 17 -14.02 1.21 -18.59
N VAL A 18 -13.65 2.01 -17.57
CA VAL A 18 -12.27 2.44 -17.35
C VAL A 18 -11.37 1.25 -17.00
N LEU A 19 -11.81 0.34 -16.12
CA LEU A 19 -11.06 -0.88 -15.73
C LEU A 19 -10.93 -1.91 -16.86
N ARG A 20 -11.91 -2.00 -17.77
CA ARG A 20 -11.84 -2.87 -18.97
C ARG A 20 -10.94 -2.30 -20.05
N SER A 21 -10.94 -0.97 -20.22
CA SER A 21 -9.94 -0.32 -21.08
C SER A 21 -8.55 -0.60 -20.50
N ILE A 22 -8.44 -0.48 -19.16
CA ILE A 22 -7.42 -0.86 -18.16
C ILE A 22 -6.51 -2.06 -18.49
N PHE A 23 -7.13 -3.23 -18.46
CA PHE A 23 -6.46 -4.53 -18.40
C PHE A 23 -7.28 -5.54 -19.23
N PRO A 24 -6.90 -5.81 -20.49
CA PRO A 24 -7.56 -6.84 -21.29
C PRO A 24 -7.27 -8.24 -20.70
N ASN A 25 -8.28 -9.10 -20.65
CA ASN A 25 -8.18 -10.43 -20.03
C ASN A 25 -7.28 -11.38 -20.86
N ARG A 26 -6.57 -12.28 -20.18
CA ARG A 26 -5.56 -13.22 -20.73
C ARG A 26 -6.11 -14.19 -21.79
N SER A 27 -7.41 -14.49 -21.75
CA SER A 27 -8.10 -15.32 -22.75
C SER A 27 -8.32 -14.57 -24.07
N SER A 28 -8.65 -13.27 -24.01
CA SER A 28 -8.82 -12.42 -25.20
C SER A 28 -7.50 -12.22 -25.97
N VAL A 29 -6.39 -12.07 -25.24
CA VAL A 29 -5.05 -11.98 -25.84
C VAL A 29 -4.63 -13.33 -26.46
N ARG A 30 -5.07 -14.46 -25.88
CA ARG A 30 -4.81 -15.81 -26.41
C ARG A 30 -5.68 -16.18 -27.60
N SER A 31 -6.95 -15.77 -27.65
CA SER A 31 -7.83 -16.09 -28.78
C SER A 31 -7.43 -15.30 -30.02
N VAL A 32 -7.15 -14.00 -29.87
CA VAL A 32 -6.62 -13.15 -30.95
C VAL A 32 -5.27 -13.67 -31.46
N GLY A 33 -4.38 -14.10 -30.56
CA GLY A 33 -3.11 -14.71 -30.94
C GLY A 33 -3.24 -16.06 -31.66
N ASN A 34 -4.28 -16.86 -31.36
CA ASN A 34 -4.55 -18.13 -32.05
C ASN A 34 -5.23 -17.92 -33.41
N GLU A 35 -6.12 -16.93 -33.53
CA GLU A 35 -6.78 -16.56 -34.79
C GLU A 35 -5.82 -15.92 -35.79
N GLU A 36 -4.93 -15.01 -35.34
CA GLU A 36 -3.86 -14.48 -36.20
C GLU A 36 -2.88 -15.56 -36.68
N ARG A 37 -2.61 -16.56 -35.83
CA ARG A 37 -1.72 -17.69 -36.15
C ARG A 37 -2.35 -18.65 -37.15
N ASN A 38 -3.67 -18.85 -37.08
CA ASN A 38 -4.42 -19.64 -38.06
C ASN A 38 -4.58 -18.87 -39.39
N ALA A 39 -4.90 -17.57 -39.36
CA ALA A 39 -5.02 -16.74 -40.56
C ALA A 39 -3.70 -16.64 -41.37
N ARG A 40 -2.53 -16.62 -40.69
CA ARG A 40 -1.21 -16.70 -41.34
C ARG A 40 -0.90 -18.07 -41.92
N ARG A 41 -1.38 -19.15 -41.29
CA ARG A 41 -1.21 -20.53 -41.78
C ARG A 41 -1.99 -20.77 -43.07
N ASP A 42 -3.14 -20.12 -43.20
CA ASP A 42 -4.09 -20.34 -44.30
C ASP A 42 -3.97 -19.29 -45.42
N GLY A 43 -2.96 -18.39 -45.35
CA GLY A 43 -2.61 -17.46 -46.44
C GLY A 43 -3.65 -16.37 -46.72
N VAL A 44 -4.56 -16.10 -45.77
CA VAL A 44 -5.66 -15.15 -45.96
C VAL A 44 -5.14 -13.70 -45.85
N PRO A 45 -5.36 -12.84 -46.87
CA PRO A 45 -4.95 -11.44 -46.80
C PRO A 45 -5.81 -10.70 -45.76
N MET A 46 -5.17 -10.19 -44.71
CA MET A 46 -5.81 -9.43 -43.61
C MET A 46 -6.49 -8.18 -44.16
N THR A 47 -7.77 -8.30 -44.49
CA THR A 47 -8.65 -7.18 -44.82
C THR A 47 -9.67 -7.03 -43.70
N ARG A 48 -9.34 -6.10 -42.80
CA ARG A 48 -10.26 -5.23 -42.03
C ARG A 48 -11.55 -5.89 -41.49
N ILE A 49 -11.42 -6.46 -40.29
CA ILE A 49 -12.40 -6.48 -39.18
C ILE A 49 -13.80 -5.99 -39.57
N GLU A 50 -14.67 -6.91 -39.97
CA GLU A 50 -16.12 -6.69 -39.97
C GLU A 50 -16.64 -6.90 -38.55
N LEU A 51 -16.99 -5.78 -37.93
CA LEU A 51 -17.95 -5.57 -36.84
C LEU A 51 -18.57 -6.85 -36.23
N GLN A 52 -17.98 -7.33 -35.12
CA GLN A 52 -18.62 -8.31 -34.25
C GLN A 52 -19.91 -7.72 -33.66
N GLU A 53 -21.04 -8.35 -33.94
CA GLU A 53 -22.34 -8.08 -33.31
C GLU A 53 -22.27 -8.25 -31.77
N PRO A 54 -23.13 -7.56 -30.99
CA PRO A 54 -23.04 -7.54 -29.53
C PRO A 54 -23.41 -8.90 -28.92
N ILE A 55 -22.56 -9.37 -28.01
CA ILE A 55 -22.70 -10.66 -27.29
C ILE A 55 -23.94 -10.63 -26.37
N PRO A 56 -24.74 -11.71 -26.27
CA PRO A 56 -25.98 -11.71 -25.49
C PRO A 56 -25.72 -11.51 -23.99
N GLU A 57 -26.50 -10.63 -23.38
CA GLU A 57 -26.55 -10.42 -21.94
C GLU A 57 -27.19 -11.63 -21.26
N GLY A 58 -26.40 -12.42 -20.55
CA GLY A 58 -26.93 -13.44 -19.65
C GLY A 58 -25.96 -14.59 -19.44
N GLU A 59 -25.52 -14.75 -18.19
CA GLU A 59 -24.97 -16.01 -17.67
C GLU A 59 -23.53 -16.40 -18.05
N GLU A 60 -22.56 -15.50 -17.90
CA GLU A 60 -21.15 -15.93 -17.88
C GLU A 60 -20.38 -15.30 -16.70
N PHE A 61 -20.20 -16.13 -15.67
CA PHE A 61 -19.36 -15.99 -14.47
C PHE A 61 -19.45 -14.67 -13.71
N ALA A 62 -20.41 -14.62 -12.79
CA ALA A 62 -20.24 -13.88 -11.55
C ALA A 62 -19.09 -14.48 -10.73
N GLU A 63 -17.85 -14.30 -11.17
CA GLU A 63 -16.76 -14.14 -10.21
C GLU A 63 -17.04 -12.79 -9.56
N ILE A 64 -17.67 -12.84 -8.39
CA ILE A 64 -17.87 -11.67 -7.56
C ILE A 64 -16.45 -11.15 -7.30
N HIS A 65 -16.02 -10.12 -8.03
CA HIS A 65 -14.96 -9.27 -7.54
C HIS A 65 -15.48 -8.78 -6.20
N GLU A 66 -15.09 -9.47 -5.13
CA GLU A 66 -15.31 -8.99 -3.78
C GLU A 66 -14.72 -7.59 -3.79
N GLU A 67 -15.58 -6.57 -3.74
CA GLU A 67 -15.15 -5.21 -3.49
C GLU A 67 -14.49 -5.29 -2.10
N HIS A 68 -13.17 -5.51 -2.07
CA HIS A 68 -12.44 -5.71 -0.84
C HIS A 68 -12.46 -4.38 -0.09
N PHE A 69 -13.34 -4.30 0.90
CA PHE A 69 -13.38 -3.17 1.81
C PHE A 69 -12.00 -3.07 2.49
N PRO A 70 -11.32 -1.91 2.44
CA PRO A 70 -9.98 -1.74 2.99
C PRO A 70 -9.98 -1.64 4.52
N GLY A 71 -10.48 -2.69 5.18
CA GLY A 71 -10.71 -2.74 6.61
C GLY A 71 -9.42 -2.89 7.43
N PHE A 72 -8.40 -3.56 6.92
CA PHE A 72 -7.14 -3.75 7.65
C PHE A 72 -6.40 -2.42 7.81
N ILE A 73 -6.17 -1.72 6.69
CA ILE A 73 -5.45 -0.44 6.70
C ILE A 73 -6.20 0.62 7.49
N PHE A 74 -7.52 0.74 7.32
CA PHE A 74 -8.29 1.68 8.15
C PHE A 74 -8.32 1.28 9.62
N GLY A 75 -8.42 -0.02 9.92
CA GLY A 75 -8.41 -0.53 11.29
C GLY A 75 -7.12 -0.22 12.03
N ILE A 76 -5.96 -0.51 11.41
CA ILE A 76 -4.67 -0.27 12.04
C ILE A 76 -4.34 1.24 12.12
N SER A 77 -4.73 2.03 11.11
CA SER A 77 -4.63 3.50 11.16
C SER A 77 -5.46 4.10 12.29
N LEU A 78 -6.70 3.65 12.45
CA LEU A 78 -7.59 4.11 13.53
C LEU A 78 -7.03 3.72 14.89
N LEU A 79 -6.51 2.50 15.03
CA LEU A 79 -5.89 2.04 16.27
C LEU A 79 -4.67 2.90 16.64
N GLN A 80 -3.80 3.22 15.69
CA GLN A 80 -2.65 4.12 15.89
C GLN A 80 -3.10 5.50 16.38
N ILE A 81 -4.10 6.10 15.72
CA ILE A 81 -4.65 7.41 16.11
C ILE A 81 -5.24 7.37 17.52
N ILE A 82 -6.09 6.38 17.81
CA ILE A 82 -6.72 6.23 19.13
C ILE A 82 -5.65 6.11 20.21
N LEU A 83 -4.67 5.24 20.00
CA LEU A 83 -3.63 5.00 20.98
C LEU A 83 -2.75 6.23 21.20
N PHE A 84 -2.35 6.93 20.13
CA PHE A 84 -1.54 8.15 20.20
C PHE A 84 -2.20 9.25 21.05
N TYR A 85 -3.53 9.42 20.97
CA TYR A 85 -4.25 10.44 21.75
C TYR A 85 -4.70 9.97 23.14
N SER A 86 -4.90 8.66 23.32
CA SER A 86 -5.53 8.14 24.56
C SER A 86 -4.51 7.67 25.59
N VAL A 87 -3.29 7.34 25.18
CA VAL A 87 -2.28 6.71 26.04
C VAL A 87 -0.98 7.51 26.01
N PRO A 88 -0.39 7.85 27.18
CA PRO A 88 0.91 8.52 27.21
C PRO A 88 2.00 7.68 26.52
N ILE A 89 2.89 8.34 25.77
CA ILE A 89 3.95 7.69 25.00
C ILE A 89 4.81 6.75 25.85
N ILE A 90 5.16 7.14 27.08
CA ILE A 90 5.96 6.30 27.99
C ILE A 90 5.25 4.97 28.26
N THR A 91 3.95 5.01 28.53
CA THR A 91 3.14 3.82 28.77
C THR A 91 3.06 2.95 27.52
N MET A 92 2.87 3.56 26.35
CA MET A 92 2.84 2.84 25.08
C MET A 92 4.15 2.13 24.76
N THR A 93 5.28 2.83 24.91
CA THR A 93 6.62 2.27 24.70
C THR A 93 6.88 1.09 25.63
N VAL A 94 6.49 1.20 26.91
CA VAL A 94 6.68 0.11 27.89
C VAL A 94 5.81 -1.11 27.57
N ILE A 95 4.58 -0.93 27.08
CA ILE A 95 3.66 -2.05 26.84
C ILE A 95 3.85 -2.68 25.46
N PHE A 96 3.99 -1.85 24.42
CA PHE A 96 3.93 -2.26 23.01
C PHE A 96 5.27 -2.11 22.28
N GLY A 97 6.17 -1.24 22.74
CA GLY A 97 7.47 -1.02 22.12
C GLY A 97 8.31 -2.30 22.10
N TYR A 98 9.14 -2.44 21.07
CA TYR A 98 10.09 -3.55 21.01
C TYR A 98 11.17 -3.36 22.09
N ASP A 99 11.37 -4.37 22.93
CA ASP A 99 12.36 -4.38 24.01
C ASP A 99 13.28 -5.60 23.82
N PRO A 100 14.56 -5.38 23.45
CA PRO A 100 15.54 -6.45 23.24
C PRO A 100 15.80 -7.32 24.47
N HIS A 101 15.46 -6.86 25.68
CA HIS A 101 15.59 -7.60 26.92
C HIS A 101 14.35 -8.44 27.26
N ARG A 102 13.23 -8.21 26.56
CA ARG A 102 11.94 -8.92 26.76
C ARG A 102 11.52 -9.73 25.54
N ARG A 103 12.45 -10.42 24.90
CA ARG A 103 12.21 -11.24 23.68
C ARG A 103 11.19 -12.38 23.85
N HIS A 104 10.87 -12.76 25.09
CA HIS A 104 9.83 -13.75 25.38
C HIS A 104 8.41 -13.19 25.21
N GLU A 105 8.25 -11.86 25.19
CA GLU A 105 6.98 -11.17 24.99
C GLU A 105 6.66 -11.05 23.49
N LEU A 106 6.14 -12.12 22.89
CA LEU A 106 5.96 -12.25 21.43
C LEU A 106 5.12 -11.13 20.78
N TRP A 107 4.19 -10.53 21.51
CA TRP A 107 3.37 -9.44 20.97
C TRP A 107 4.21 -8.20 20.64
N ARG A 108 5.36 -7.99 21.29
CA ARG A 108 6.24 -6.83 21.03
C ARG A 108 6.83 -6.85 19.62
N TYR A 109 6.96 -8.03 19.01
CA TYR A 109 7.40 -8.16 17.62
C TYR A 109 6.40 -7.61 16.61
N PHE A 110 5.14 -7.39 17.02
CA PHE A 110 4.07 -6.89 16.14
C PHE A 110 3.54 -5.53 16.60
N THR A 111 3.37 -5.34 17.91
CA THR A 111 2.67 -4.19 18.49
C THR A 111 3.48 -2.90 18.50
N TRP A 112 4.80 -2.96 18.30
CA TRP A 112 5.66 -1.78 18.22
C TRP A 112 5.27 -0.83 17.08
N THR A 113 4.62 -1.36 16.04
CA THR A 113 4.03 -0.62 14.92
C THR A 113 2.91 0.36 15.32
N LEU A 114 2.39 0.23 16.55
CA LEU A 114 1.30 1.04 17.09
C LEU A 114 1.78 2.25 17.90
N VAL A 115 3.08 2.39 18.14
CA VAL A 115 3.65 3.44 19.00
C VAL A 115 4.33 4.50 18.15
N HIS A 116 3.97 5.77 18.31
CA HIS A 116 4.58 6.89 17.57
C HIS A 116 5.09 7.95 18.55
N SER A 117 6.31 8.42 18.36
CA SER A 117 6.99 9.39 19.25
C SER A 117 6.38 10.79 19.20
N ASP A 118 5.91 11.20 18.03
CA ASP A 118 5.48 12.56 17.76
C ASP A 118 4.49 12.62 16.59
N TYR A 119 3.91 13.81 16.38
CA TYR A 119 2.91 14.06 15.36
C TYR A 119 3.45 13.88 13.93
N ALA A 120 4.71 14.22 13.66
CA ALA A 120 5.28 14.10 12.32
C ALA A 120 5.47 12.61 11.98
N HIS A 121 6.03 11.83 12.90
CA HIS A 121 6.15 10.37 12.74
C HIS A 121 4.81 9.67 12.52
N LEU A 122 3.76 10.05 13.26
CA LEU A 122 2.40 9.51 13.06
C LEU A 122 1.84 9.93 11.69
N TRP A 123 2.01 11.20 11.31
CA TRP A 123 1.47 11.71 10.06
C TRP A 123 2.12 11.08 8.83
N ASP A 124 3.45 11.01 8.80
CA ASP A 124 4.18 10.35 7.70
C ASP A 124 3.81 8.87 7.58
N SER A 125 3.50 8.24 8.72
CA SER A 125 2.99 6.87 8.72
C SER A 125 1.62 6.74 8.09
N LEU A 126 0.66 7.57 8.53
CA LEU A 126 -0.72 7.55 8.06
C LEU A 126 -0.84 7.92 6.59
N GLU A 127 -0.05 8.89 6.10
CA GLU A 127 -0.07 9.32 4.70
C GLU A 127 0.20 8.14 3.76
N VAL A 128 1.28 7.40 3.98
CA VAL A 128 1.64 6.27 3.12
C VAL A 128 0.72 5.09 3.33
N GLN A 129 0.37 4.80 4.58
CA GLN A 129 -0.49 3.67 4.91
C GLN A 129 -1.88 3.85 4.28
N ILE A 130 -2.46 5.05 4.31
CA ILE A 130 -3.74 5.34 3.67
C ILE A 130 -3.60 5.36 2.15
N VAL A 131 -2.60 6.04 1.59
CA VAL A 131 -2.49 6.16 0.11
C VAL A 131 -2.08 4.84 -0.52
N LEU A 132 -0.97 4.25 -0.10
CA LEU A 132 -0.42 3.04 -0.70
C LEU A 132 -1.08 1.78 -0.13
N GLY A 133 -1.37 1.74 1.17
CA GLY A 133 -1.97 0.56 1.79
C GLY A 133 -3.39 0.29 1.30
N VAL A 134 -4.24 1.33 1.19
CA VAL A 134 -5.60 1.15 0.64
C VAL A 134 -5.53 0.66 -0.81
N LEU A 135 -4.59 1.17 -1.62
CA LEU A 135 -4.38 0.67 -2.98
C LEU A 135 -4.00 -0.82 -2.98
N THR A 136 -3.04 -1.23 -2.13
CA THR A 136 -2.68 -2.65 -1.98
C THR A 136 -3.87 -3.50 -1.57
N GLU A 137 -4.71 -2.99 -0.66
CA GLU A 137 -5.82 -3.72 -0.09
C GLU A 137 -6.98 -3.89 -1.07
N ILE A 138 -7.26 -2.88 -1.90
CA ILE A 138 -8.24 -2.98 -2.99
C ILE A 138 -7.76 -3.97 -4.06
N GLU A 139 -6.46 -3.99 -4.35
CA GLU A 139 -5.88 -4.86 -5.39
C GLU A 139 -5.74 -6.33 -4.93
N ASN A 140 -5.33 -6.56 -3.68
CA ASN A 140 -4.94 -7.89 -3.19
C ASN A 140 -5.85 -8.44 -2.09
N GLY A 141 -6.77 -7.63 -1.57
CA GLY A 141 -7.59 -7.95 -0.41
C GLY A 141 -6.89 -7.71 0.93
N TRP A 142 -7.71 -7.57 1.97
CA TRP A 142 -7.28 -7.25 3.34
C TRP A 142 -6.36 -8.31 3.96
N HIS A 143 -6.64 -9.59 3.73
CA HIS A 143 -5.88 -10.69 4.31
C HIS A 143 -4.45 -10.75 3.76
N ARG A 144 -4.25 -10.57 2.44
CA ARG A 144 -2.92 -10.57 1.82
C ARG A 144 -2.12 -9.34 2.25
N THR A 145 -2.78 -8.19 2.30
CA THR A 145 -2.18 -6.94 2.77
C THR A 145 -1.73 -7.06 4.23
N ALA A 146 -2.57 -7.65 5.08
CA ALA A 146 -2.24 -7.92 6.48
C ALA A 146 -1.03 -8.85 6.63
N VAL A 147 -0.95 -9.94 5.83
CA VAL A 147 0.22 -10.84 5.86
C VAL A 147 1.49 -10.10 5.45
N VAL A 148 1.45 -9.32 4.36
CA VAL A 148 2.61 -8.54 3.92
C VAL A 148 3.04 -7.55 5.01
N TYR A 149 2.10 -6.77 5.54
CA TYR A 149 2.38 -5.79 6.58
C TYR A 149 2.94 -6.42 7.86
N LEU A 150 2.29 -7.46 8.40
CA LEU A 150 2.73 -8.10 9.64
C LEU A 150 4.05 -8.85 9.47
N SER A 151 4.29 -9.45 8.30
CA SER A 151 5.56 -10.12 8.01
C SER A 151 6.73 -9.13 7.93
N SER A 152 6.51 -7.94 7.38
CA SER A 152 7.55 -6.91 7.34
C SER A 152 7.79 -6.29 8.72
N VAL A 153 6.75 -6.09 9.54
CA VAL A 153 6.87 -5.67 10.94
C VAL A 153 7.67 -6.67 11.77
N LEU A 154 7.36 -7.96 11.64
CA LEU A 154 8.13 -9.04 12.27
C LEU A 154 9.58 -9.06 11.77
N GLY A 155 9.78 -8.93 10.45
CA GLY A 155 11.09 -8.87 9.84
C GLY A 155 11.93 -7.70 10.34
N GLY A 156 11.33 -6.52 10.53
CA GLY A 156 11.96 -5.34 11.11
C GLY A 156 12.45 -5.60 12.53
N ALA A 157 11.56 -6.06 13.40
CA ALA A 157 11.89 -6.39 14.79
C ALA A 157 12.96 -7.50 14.91
N LEU A 158 12.99 -8.46 13.97
CA LEU A 158 14.05 -9.46 13.92
C LEU A 158 15.37 -8.89 13.42
N PHE A 159 15.34 -8.05 12.38
CA PHE A 159 16.52 -7.44 11.77
C PHE A 159 17.30 -6.60 12.80
N THR A 160 16.61 -5.75 13.53
CA THR A 160 17.19 -4.96 14.63
C THR A 160 17.66 -5.83 15.79
N SER A 161 16.91 -6.87 16.16
CA SER A 161 17.33 -7.81 17.21
C SER A 161 18.70 -8.45 16.97
N VAL A 162 19.07 -8.56 15.69
CA VAL A 162 20.32 -9.15 15.20
C VAL A 162 21.40 -8.09 14.99
N LEU A 163 21.06 -6.92 14.42
CA LEU A 163 22.06 -5.90 14.04
C LEU A 163 22.42 -4.91 15.15
N ASP A 164 21.46 -4.49 15.98
CA ASP A 164 21.76 -3.60 17.10
C ASP A 164 20.81 -3.87 18.27
N SER A 165 21.34 -4.48 19.33
CA SER A 165 20.55 -5.10 20.38
C SER A 165 20.08 -4.15 21.49
N ASN A 166 20.29 -2.84 21.36
CA ASN A 166 20.00 -1.87 22.42
C ASN A 166 19.06 -0.72 21.99
N GLU A 167 18.63 -0.66 20.73
CA GLU A 167 17.72 0.41 20.29
C GLU A 167 16.26 -0.02 20.40
N TYR A 168 15.44 0.89 20.93
CA TYR A 168 14.00 0.73 21.01
C TYR A 168 13.39 1.14 19.67
N GLU A 169 12.73 0.20 19.00
CA GLU A 169 11.95 0.51 17.80
C GLU A 169 10.53 0.94 18.14
N LEU A 170 10.15 2.08 17.57
CA LEU A 170 8.81 2.62 17.63
C LEU A 170 8.39 3.02 16.21
N GLY A 171 7.12 2.83 15.89
CA GLY A 171 6.50 3.33 14.67
C GLY A 171 6.24 2.26 13.63
N SER A 172 5.50 2.64 12.60
CA SER A 172 5.03 1.70 11.56
C SER A 172 5.95 1.55 10.36
N GLY A 173 7.16 2.10 10.42
CA GLY A 173 8.10 2.14 9.29
C GLY A 173 8.28 0.79 8.60
N ALA A 174 8.52 -0.28 9.35
CA ALA A 174 8.69 -1.63 8.77
C ALA A 174 7.43 -2.13 8.02
N GLY A 175 6.23 -1.85 8.54
CA GLY A 175 4.96 -2.15 7.87
C GLY A 175 4.80 -1.37 6.56
N ILE A 176 5.10 -0.08 6.61
CA ILE A 176 5.04 0.84 5.47
C ILE A 176 6.04 0.45 4.38
N TYR A 177 7.28 0.14 4.74
CA TYR A 177 8.28 -0.36 3.79
C TYR A 177 7.84 -1.68 3.16
N GLY A 178 7.16 -2.56 3.90
CA GLY A 178 6.54 -3.76 3.34
C GLY A 178 5.50 -3.45 2.24
N ILE A 179 4.63 -2.47 2.48
CA ILE A 179 3.66 -1.99 1.48
C ILE A 179 4.37 -1.39 0.25
N ILE A 180 5.38 -0.55 0.48
CA ILE A 180 6.18 0.06 -0.60
C ILE A 180 6.86 -1.03 -1.43
N PHE A 181 7.47 -2.03 -0.79
CA PHE A 181 8.12 -3.14 -1.48
C PHE A 181 7.14 -4.03 -2.24
N SER A 182 5.92 -4.24 -1.72
CA SER A 182 4.87 -4.94 -2.45
C SER A 182 4.55 -4.24 -3.77
N HIS A 183 4.40 -2.91 -3.71
CA HIS A 183 4.16 -2.08 -4.88
C HIS A 183 5.34 -2.05 -5.85
N LEU A 184 6.55 -1.93 -5.33
CA LEU A 184 7.78 -1.99 -6.12
C LEU A 184 7.93 -3.34 -6.84
N SER A 185 7.62 -4.44 -6.15
CA SER A 185 7.64 -5.79 -6.72
C SER A 185 6.63 -5.92 -7.87
N THR A 186 5.40 -5.45 -7.66
CA THR A 186 4.36 -5.44 -8.70
C THR A 186 4.76 -4.58 -9.89
N LEU A 187 5.38 -3.43 -9.65
CA LEU A 187 5.91 -2.52 -10.67
C LEU A 187 7.00 -3.18 -11.52
N ILE A 188 7.96 -3.87 -10.88
CA ILE A 188 9.06 -4.57 -11.56
C ILE A 188 8.52 -5.75 -12.38
N MET A 189 7.68 -6.61 -11.77
CA MET A 189 7.17 -7.81 -12.42
C MET A 189 6.22 -7.50 -13.58
N ASN A 190 5.48 -6.39 -13.51
CA ASN A 190 4.42 -6.06 -14.48
C ASN A 190 4.69 -4.78 -15.28
N TRP A 191 5.95 -4.34 -15.37
CA TRP A 191 6.33 -3.05 -15.95
C TRP A 191 5.74 -2.76 -17.34
N ASN A 192 5.67 -3.78 -18.21
CA ASN A 192 5.22 -3.61 -19.59
C ASN A 192 3.68 -3.55 -19.73
N VAL A 193 2.94 -3.96 -18.71
CA VAL A 193 1.47 -4.09 -18.75
C VAL A 193 0.80 -3.05 -17.84
N MET A 194 1.48 -2.60 -16.80
CA MET A 194 0.94 -1.65 -15.84
C MET A 194 0.78 -0.25 -16.44
N LYS A 195 -0.47 0.23 -16.50
CA LYS A 195 -0.80 1.53 -17.09
C LYS A 195 -0.39 2.74 -16.25
N ARG A 196 -0.46 2.63 -14.92
CA ARG A 196 -0.16 3.73 -13.99
C ARG A 196 1.22 3.60 -13.34
N LYS A 197 2.15 2.91 -14.00
CA LYS A 197 3.51 2.66 -13.48
C LYS A 197 4.27 3.91 -13.07
N PHE A 198 4.15 5.00 -13.84
CA PHE A 198 4.84 6.26 -13.53
C PHE A 198 4.22 6.99 -12.34
N VAL A 199 2.90 6.92 -12.16
CA VAL A 199 2.24 7.45 -10.95
C VAL A 199 2.74 6.69 -9.73
N MET A 200 2.80 5.36 -9.84
CA MET A 200 3.24 4.53 -8.74
C MET A 200 4.69 4.74 -8.37
N LEU A 201 5.56 4.77 -9.38
CA LEU A 201 6.97 5.09 -9.21
C LEU A 201 7.16 6.47 -8.59
N PHE A 202 6.38 7.46 -9.03
CA PHE A 202 6.40 8.81 -8.46
C PHE A 202 6.01 8.80 -6.99
N LEU A 203 4.93 8.12 -6.59
CA LEU A 203 4.52 8.04 -5.18
C LEU A 203 5.62 7.42 -4.29
N ILE A 204 6.25 6.34 -4.76
CA ILE A 204 7.35 5.68 -4.03
C ILE A 204 8.56 6.61 -3.92
N VAL A 205 9.02 7.20 -5.02
CA VAL A 205 10.19 8.09 -5.04
C VAL A 205 9.94 9.37 -4.25
N PHE A 206 8.72 9.93 -4.34
CA PHE A 206 8.32 11.11 -3.59
C PHE A 206 8.37 10.84 -2.09
N HIS A 207 7.83 9.70 -1.64
CA HIS A 207 7.84 9.35 -0.23
C HIS A 207 9.28 9.16 0.31
N ILE A 208 10.11 8.38 -0.40
CA ILE A 208 11.53 8.19 -0.02
C ILE A 208 12.28 9.53 -0.04
N GLY A 209 11.99 10.38 -1.02
CA GLY A 209 12.60 11.72 -1.12
C GLY A 209 12.22 12.63 0.05
N LYS A 210 10.95 12.63 0.46
CA LYS A 210 10.49 13.37 1.66
C LYS A 210 11.21 12.87 2.92
N ASP A 211 11.29 11.56 3.11
CA ASP A 211 11.89 10.94 4.29
C ASP A 211 13.37 11.34 4.45
N ILE A 212 14.15 11.23 3.36
CA ILE A 212 15.55 11.66 3.32
C ILE A 212 15.67 13.18 3.55
N LEU A 213 14.82 13.98 2.91
CA LEU A 213 14.87 15.45 3.01
C LEU A 213 14.53 15.92 4.42
N LEU A 214 13.49 15.36 5.04
CA LEU A 214 13.06 15.71 6.39
C LEU A 214 14.16 15.35 7.40
N THR A 215 14.71 14.13 7.30
CA THR A 215 15.81 13.67 8.15
C THR A 215 17.04 14.58 7.99
N SER A 216 17.43 14.88 6.76
CA SER A 216 18.56 15.78 6.47
C SER A 216 18.31 17.19 6.99
N TYR A 217 17.08 17.71 6.87
CA TYR A 217 16.71 19.03 7.35
C TYR A 217 16.78 19.12 8.89
N VAL A 218 16.22 18.14 9.60
CA VAL A 218 16.26 18.08 11.07
C VAL A 218 17.71 18.04 11.55
N GLU A 219 18.54 17.20 10.95
CA GLU A 219 19.96 17.10 11.29
C GLU A 219 20.70 18.44 11.08
N LEU A 220 20.42 19.13 9.97
CA LEU A 220 21.01 20.44 9.68
C LEU A 220 20.57 21.52 10.67
N VAL A 221 19.31 21.48 11.13
CA VAL A 221 18.78 22.42 12.11
C VAL A 221 19.38 22.16 13.50
N GLU A 222 19.48 20.91 13.93
CA GLU A 222 20.09 20.56 15.23
C GLU A 222 21.58 20.90 15.29
N LYS A 223 22.30 20.72 14.17
CA LYS A 223 23.71 21.10 14.07
C LYS A 223 23.94 22.62 14.12
N GLN A 224 22.90 23.46 14.06
CA GLN A 224 23.06 24.90 14.20
C GLN A 224 23.45 25.29 15.64
N PRO A 225 24.54 26.07 15.82
CA PRO A 225 25.06 26.40 17.15
C PRO A 225 24.09 27.22 18.01
N HIS A 226 23.13 27.93 17.40
CA HIS A 226 22.12 28.70 18.13
C HIS A 226 20.97 27.84 18.67
N VAL A 227 20.67 26.69 18.04
CA VAL A 227 19.68 25.72 18.51
C VAL A 227 20.29 24.82 19.58
N SER A 228 21.48 24.27 19.31
CA SER A 228 22.20 23.40 20.26
C SER A 228 22.47 24.09 21.62
N ARG A 229 22.76 25.40 21.62
CA ARG A 229 22.90 26.17 22.88
C ARG A 229 21.59 26.35 23.65
N LYS A 230 20.45 26.42 22.97
CA LYS A 230 19.16 26.51 23.66
C LYS A 230 18.83 25.19 24.33
N ILE A 231 19.00 24.06 23.64
CA ILE A 231 18.71 22.73 24.17
C ILE A 231 19.56 22.44 25.42
N ARG A 232 20.88 22.72 25.36
CA ARG A 232 21.81 22.56 26.50
C ARG A 232 21.54 23.49 27.69
N LYS A 233 20.67 24.48 27.55
CA LYS A 233 20.28 25.39 28.64
C LYS A 233 19.09 24.86 29.45
N TYR A 234 18.43 23.81 28.96
CA TYR A 234 17.27 23.18 29.58
C TYR A 234 17.51 21.70 29.96
N GLU A 235 18.72 21.18 29.72
CA GLU A 235 19.28 19.96 30.32
C GLU A 235 20.06 20.31 31.60
#